data_AF-A0A5B7BFB0-F1
#
_entry.id   AF-A0A5B7BFB0-F1
#
_cell.length_a   1.000
_cell.length_b   1.000
_cell.length_c   1.000
_cell.angle_alpha   90.00
_cell.angle_beta   90.00
_cell.angle_gamma   90.00
#
_symmetry.space_group_name_H-M   'P 1'
#
loop_
_entity.id
_entity.type
_entity.pdbx_description
1 polymer ?
#
loop_
_entity_poly.entity_id
_entity_poly.type
_entity_poly.pdbx_seq_one_letter_code
_entity_poly.pdbx_strand_id
1 'polypeptide(L)'
;GLFKLNVSLGVNDISSRVFNIESCDVWHGRLGHISLDKIRRLMNLNLVPKTQIDFKHKCEICVQAKQTRKSFKSIERNTQLLELIHSDVCDSNRPSTRGGNKY
;
A
#
# COMPACT_ATOMS: atom_id res chain seq x y z
N GLY A 1 4.33 -11.75 -7.34
CA GLY A 1 3.77 -13.10 -7.17
C GLY A 1 2.26 -12.99 -7.23
N LEU A 2 1.60 -13.83 -8.03
CA LEU A 2 0.15 -13.97 -8.01
C LEU A 2 -0.20 -15.04 -6.99
N PHE A 3 -1.03 -14.69 -6.00
CA PHE A 3 -1.59 -15.68 -5.08
C PHE A 3 -2.87 -16.25 -5.69
N LYS A 4 -2.94 -17.57 -5.83
CA LYS A 4 -4.12 -18.31 -6.26
C LYS A 4 -5.00 -18.57 -5.02
N LEU A 5 -6.18 -17.98 -4.99
CA LEU A 5 -7.20 -18.32 -3.99
C LEU A 5 -7.96 -19.56 -4.48
N ASN A 6 -7.73 -20.70 -3.83
CA ASN A 6 -8.60 -21.86 -4.00
C ASN A 6 -9.86 -21.63 -3.16
N VAL A 7 -11.01 -21.49 -3.82
CA VAL A 7 -12.32 -21.54 -3.16
C VAL A 7 -12.93 -22.89 -3.49
N SER A 8 -13.03 -23.77 -2.49
CA SER A 8 -13.80 -25.00 -2.60
C SER A 8 -15.29 -24.65 -2.44
N LEU A 9 -16.06 -24.66 -3.53
CA LEU A 9 -17.53 -24.67 -3.44
C LEU A 9 -17.97 -26.07 -3.00
N GLY A 10 -17.86 -26.36 -1.70
CA GLY A 10 -18.53 -27.49 -1.09
C GLY A 10 -19.96 -27.10 -0.77
N VAL A 11 -20.91 -27.47 -1.63
CA VAL A 11 -22.33 -27.38 -1.30
C VAL A 11 -22.62 -28.48 -0.29
N ASN A 12 -22.77 -28.10 0.99
CA ASN A 12 -23.36 -28.96 2.01
C ASN A 12 -24.35 -28.15 2.83
N ASP A 13 -25.61 -28.56 2.71
CA ASP A 13 -26.80 -28.01 3.35
C ASP A 13 -26.85 -28.41 4.84
N ILE A 14 -25.97 -27.80 5.64
CA ILE A 14 -26.08 -27.77 7.09
C ILE A 14 -25.83 -26.31 7.48
N SER A 15 -26.89 -25.64 7.92
CA SER A 15 -26.89 -24.27 8.44
C SER A 15 -26.08 -24.18 9.75
N SER A 16 -24.76 -24.35 9.67
CA SER A 16 -23.85 -23.69 10.59
C SER A 16 -23.85 -22.22 10.19
N ARG A 17 -24.63 -21.40 10.89
CA ARG A 17 -24.47 -19.93 10.84
C ARG A 17 -23.12 -19.61 11.45
N VAL A 18 -22.04 -19.85 10.70
CA VAL A 18 -20.85 -19.04 10.83
C VAL A 18 -21.36 -17.67 10.48
N PHE A 19 -21.59 -16.83 11.49
CA PHE A 19 -21.75 -15.40 11.29
C PHE A 19 -20.44 -14.92 10.71
N ASN A 20 -20.29 -15.09 9.40
CA ASN A 20 -19.22 -14.52 8.62
C ASN A 20 -19.56 -13.03 8.50
N ILE A 21 -19.50 -12.33 9.63
CA ILE A 21 -19.49 -10.89 9.71
C ILE A 21 -18.10 -10.52 9.20
N GLU A 22 -17.89 -10.72 7.89
CA GLU A 22 -16.72 -10.19 7.23
C GLU A 22 -16.89 -8.67 7.33
N SER A 23 -16.05 -8.02 8.12
CA SER A 23 -16.07 -6.57 8.26
C SER A 23 -15.29 -5.92 7.11
N CYS A 24 -15.45 -4.60 6.96
CA CYS A 24 -14.63 -3.82 6.03
C CYS A 24 -13.13 -4.01 6.33
N ASP A 25 -12.75 -4.13 7.60
CA ASP A 25 -11.35 -4.30 8.03
C ASP A 25 -10.74 -5.61 7.54
N VAL A 26 -11.53 -6.69 7.52
CA VAL A 26 -11.09 -7.99 6.99
C VAL A 26 -10.77 -7.87 5.50
N TRP A 27 -11.65 -7.25 4.73
CA TRP A 27 -11.43 -7.04 3.29
C TRP A 27 -10.32 -6.02 3.01
N HIS A 28 -10.18 -5.01 3.86
CA HIS A 28 -9.07 -4.07 3.81
C HIS A 28 -7.72 -4.78 3.94
N GLY A 29 -7.57 -5.70 4.90
CA GLY A 29 -6.38 -6.52 5.06
C GLY A 29 -6.17 -7.50 3.90
N ARG A 30 -7.19 -8.29 3.52
CA ARG A 30 -7.11 -9.29 2.44
C ARG A 30 -6.69 -8.70 1.09
N LEU A 31 -7.10 -7.47 0.80
CA LEU A 31 -6.80 -6.78 -0.47
C LEU A 31 -5.50 -5.96 -0.41
N GLY A 32 -4.68 -6.15 0.63
CA GLY A 32 -3.38 -5.48 0.73
C GLY A 32 -3.49 -4.02 1.13
N HIS A 33 -4.40 -3.71 2.06
CA HIS A 33 -4.56 -2.37 2.63
C HIS A 33 -4.89 -1.29 1.58
N ILE A 34 -5.79 -1.61 0.65
CA ILE A 34 -6.32 -0.63 -0.31
C ILE A 34 -7.19 0.41 0.39
N SER A 35 -7.39 1.58 -0.24
CA SER A 35 -8.23 2.63 0.35
C SER A 35 -9.67 2.17 0.56
N LEU A 36 -10.30 2.68 1.62
CA LEU A 36 -11.71 2.40 1.92
C LEU A 36 -12.64 2.79 0.75
N ASP A 37 -12.30 3.83 -0.01
CA ASP A 37 -13.05 4.21 -1.21
C ASP A 37 -12.99 3.14 -2.31
N LYS A 38 -11.84 2.46 -2.47
CA LYS A 38 -11.71 1.35 -3.42
C LYS A 38 -12.53 0.15 -2.94
N ILE A 39 -12.53 -0.14 -1.64
CA ILE A 39 -13.39 -1.17 -1.06
C ILE A 39 -14.87 -0.84 -1.31
N ARG A 40 -15.29 0.41 -1.08
CA ARG A 40 -16.65 0.89 -1.39
C ARG A 40 -17.01 0.68 -2.86
N ARG A 41 -16.08 0.96 -3.78
CA ARG A 41 -16.28 0.68 -5.21
C ARG A 41 -16.45 -0.82 -5.49
N LEU A 42 -15.64 -1.68 -4.86
CA LEU A 42 -15.76 -3.14 -5.02
C LEU A 42 -17.09 -3.67 -4.47
N MET A 43 -17.58 -3.12 -3.36
CA MET A 43 -18.90 -3.43 -2.81
C MET A 43 -20.03 -3.04 -3.78
N ASN A 44 -19.91 -1.87 -4.42
CA ASN A 44 -20.89 -1.42 -5.42
C ASN A 44 -20.91 -2.31 -6.68
N LEU A 45 -19.79 -2.93 -7.01
CA LEU A 45 -19.67 -3.91 -8.08
C LEU A 45 -20.07 -5.34 -7.66
N ASN A 46 -20.50 -5.53 -6.41
CA ASN A 46 -20.78 -6.84 -5.79
C ASN A 46 -19.61 -7.83 -5.86
N LEU A 47 -18.37 -7.34 -5.90
CA LEU A 47 -17.15 -8.17 -5.89
C LEU A 47 -16.69 -8.52 -4.46
N VAL A 48 -17.21 -7.79 -3.47
CA VAL A 48 -16.96 -7.95 -2.04
C VAL A 48 -18.30 -7.79 -1.32
N PRO A 49 -18.58 -8.54 -0.24
CA PRO A 49 -19.79 -8.37 0.56
C PRO A 49 -20.01 -6.91 0.98
N LYS A 50 -21.26 -6.47 1.00
CA LYS A 50 -21.62 -5.15 1.49
C LYS A 50 -21.53 -5.15 3.02
N THR A 51 -20.67 -4.29 3.56
CA THR A 51 -20.43 -4.17 5.00
C THR A 51 -20.46 -2.70 5.38
N GLN A 52 -20.67 -2.41 6.67
CA GLN A 52 -20.50 -1.06 7.18
C GLN A 52 -19.03 -0.64 7.06
N ILE A 53 -18.79 0.61 6.64
CA ILE A 53 -17.46 1.20 6.57
C ILE A 53 -17.39 2.28 7.65
N ASP A 54 -16.48 2.12 8.60
CA ASP A 54 -16.14 3.19 9.54
C ASP A 54 -15.01 4.05 8.97
N PHE A 55 -15.36 5.21 8.43
CA PHE A 55 -14.38 6.18 7.92
C PHE A 55 -13.59 6.91 9.04
N LYS A 56 -14.03 6.81 10.30
CA LYS A 56 -13.29 7.38 11.44
C LYS A 56 -12.16 6.47 11.88
N HIS A 57 -12.34 5.15 11.75
CA HIS A 57 -11.29 4.18 12.05
C HIS A 57 -10.13 4.30 11.05
N LYS A 58 -8.90 4.34 11.57
CA LYS A 58 -7.67 4.36 10.78
C LYS A 58 -6.90 3.08 11.06
N CYS A 59 -6.61 2.32 10.00
CA CYS A 59 -5.73 1.16 10.08
C CYS A 59 -4.31 1.61 10.45
N GLU A 60 -3.78 1.10 11.57
CA GLU A 60 -2.43 1.42 12.07
C GLU A 60 -1.34 1.13 11.03
N ILE A 61 -1.42 -0.04 10.38
CA ILE A 61 -0.48 -0.47 9.33
C ILE A 61 -0.48 0.54 8.18
N CYS A 62 -1.65 1.03 7.75
CA CYS A 62 -1.74 2.05 6.71
C CYS A 62 -1.12 3.37 7.13
N VAL A 63 -1.33 3.79 8.37
CA VAL A 63 -0.75 5.04 8.89
C VAL A 63 0.77 4.93 8.83
N GLN A 64 1.36 3.86 9.36
CA GLN A 64 2.81 3.69 9.37
C GLN A 64 3.41 3.52 7.96
N ALA A 65 2.75 2.76 7.09
CA ALA A 65 3.29 2.43 5.77
C ALA A 65 3.02 3.48 4.68
N LYS A 66 1.94 4.26 4.80
CA LYS A 66 1.45 5.18 3.75
C LYS A 66 1.44 6.64 4.19
N GLN A 67 1.89 6.97 5.40
CA GLN A 67 2.02 8.36 5.82
C GLN A 67 3.03 9.08 4.93
N THR A 68 2.55 10.08 4.21
CA THR A 68 3.40 10.96 3.41
C THR A 68 4.26 11.81 4.34
N ARG A 69 5.56 11.97 4.01
CA ARG A 69 6.37 13.00 4.67
C ARG A 69 5.79 14.38 4.38
N LYS A 70 5.86 15.27 5.38
CA LYS A 70 5.56 16.68 5.18
C LYS A 70 6.52 17.26 4.14
N SER A 71 6.05 18.24 3.37
CA SER A 71 6.90 18.99 2.45
C SER A 71 8.11 19.56 3.20
N PHE A 72 9.26 19.56 2.53
CA PHE A 72 10.45 20.24 3.05
C PHE A 72 10.16 21.74 3.16
N LYS A 73 10.76 22.38 4.17
CA LYS A 73 10.73 23.84 4.27
C LYS A 73 11.43 24.43 3.05
N SER A 74 10.99 25.63 2.64
CA SER A 74 11.76 26.39 1.65
C SER A 74 13.15 26.67 2.20
N ILE A 75 14.16 26.50 1.36
CA ILE A 75 15.57 26.78 1.67
C ILE A 75 16.03 27.84 0.69
N GLU A 76 16.61 28.91 1.21
CA GLU A 76 17.33 29.89 0.39
C GLU A 76 18.57 29.22 -0.18
N ARG A 77 18.70 29.22 -1.51
CA ARG A 77 19.89 28.70 -2.19
C ARG A 77 20.81 29.87 -2.47
N ASN A 78 22.09 29.70 -2.17
CA ASN A 78 23.09 30.66 -2.60
C ASN A 78 23.14 30.75 -4.13
N THR A 79 23.13 31.98 -4.63
CA THR A 79 23.11 32.29 -6.06
C THR A 79 24.44 32.80 -6.56
N GLN A 80 25.38 33.15 -5.68
CA GLN A 80 26.70 33.59 -6.11
C GLN A 80 27.57 32.39 -6.53
N LEU A 81 28.44 32.66 -7.49
CA LEU A 81 29.34 31.67 -8.07
C LEU A 81 30.28 31.13 -6.97
N LEU A 82 30.34 29.80 -6.84
CA LEU A 82 31.20 29.06 -5.89
C LEU A 82 30.92 29.30 -4.39
N GLU A 83 29.78 29.90 -4.04
CA GLU A 83 29.45 30.22 -2.65
C GLU A 83 29.13 28.98 -1.79
N LEU A 84 28.74 27.87 -2.43
CA LEU A 84 28.49 26.58 -1.77
C LEU A 84 28.96 25.43 -2.66
N ILE A 85 29.92 24.64 -2.17
CA ILE A 85 30.39 23.42 -2.82
C ILE A 85 29.88 22.23 -2.00
N HIS A 86 29.12 21.33 -2.63
CA HIS A 86 28.71 20.07 -2.04
C HIS A 86 29.53 18.95 -2.67
N SER A 87 30.34 18.27 -1.86
CA SER A 87 31.08 17.06 -2.26
C SER A 87 30.53 15.86 -1.51
N ASP A 88 30.43 14.73 -2.22
CA ASP A 88 30.04 13.44 -1.65
C ASP A 88 31.03 12.37 -2.13
N VAL A 89 31.20 11.31 -1.34
CA VAL A 89 32.07 10.17 -1.67
C VAL A 89 31.19 9.02 -2.15
N CYS A 90 31.39 8.60 -3.40
CA CYS A 90 30.72 7.44 -3.96
C CYS A 90 31.67 6.24 -3.97
N ASP A 91 31.21 5.08 -3.48
CA ASP A 91 31.91 3.81 -3.70
C ASP A 91 31.71 3.37 -5.16
N SER A 92 32.80 3.28 -5.90
CA SER A 92 32.83 2.95 -7.33
C SER A 92 32.87 1.43 -7.60
N ASN A 93 32.84 0.59 -6.56
CA ASN A 93 32.76 -0.87 -6.71
C ASN A 93 31.34 -1.36 -7.09
N ARG A 94 30.67 -0.66 -8.00
CA ARG A 94 29.33 -1.06 -8.46
C ARG A 94 29.44 -2.24 -9.42
N PRO A 95 28.72 -3.35 -9.17
CA PRO A 95 28.63 -4.43 -10.15
C PRO A 95 27.95 -3.90 -11.42
N SER A 96 28.30 -4.48 -12.57
CA SER A 96 27.65 -4.15 -13.85
C SER A 96 26.13 -4.23 -13.71
N THR A 97 25.44 -3.27 -14.30
CA THR A 97 23.97 -3.32 -14.40
C THR A 97 23.52 -4.59 -15.14
N ARG A 98 22.23 -4.96 -15.03
CA ARG A 98 21.68 -6.09 -15.79
C ARG A 98 21.85 -5.96 -17.32
N GLY A 99 22.07 -4.75 -17.82
CA GLY A 99 22.39 -4.47 -19.23
C GLY A 99 23.89 -4.41 -19.55
N GLY A 100 24.78 -4.74 -18.61
CA GLY A 100 26.23 -4.76 -18.83
C GLY A 100 26.95 -3.41 -18.62
N ASN A 101 26.23 -2.30 -18.46
CA ASN A 101 26.83 -0.97 -18.29
C ASN A 101 27.54 -0.83 -16.93
N LYS A 102 28.65 -0.08 -16.92
CA LYS A 102 29.42 0.37 -15.74
C LYS A 102 29.36 1.91 -15.67
N TYR A 103 29.22 2.47 -14.47
CA TYR A 103 29.08 3.92 -14.21
C TYR A 103 30.00 4.35 -13.07
#